data_AF-A0A7S3SBF8-F1
#
_entry.id   AF-A0A7S3SBF8-F1
#
_cell.length_a   1.000
_cell.length_b   1.000
_cell.length_c   1.000
_cell.angle_alpha   90.00
_cell.angle_beta   90.00
_cell.angle_gamma   90.00
#
_symmetry.space_group_name_H-M   'P 1'
#
loop_
_entity.id
_entity.type
_entity.pdbx_description
1 polymer ?
#
loop_
_entity_poly.entity_id
_entity_poly.type
_entity_poly.pdbx_seq_one_letter_code
_entity_poly.pdbx_strand_id
1 'polypeptide(L)'
;ELLIRQISLMVEREECTKALRAAHAALALSDTQVSIVVLGSLAEAGKSMAGELLKLLAGTGRLAYRGSSPSALTGATAQLPTSLDGLAIDLKVTALASASASVLSNDGIDVASPNLWATASSSVGETLEGVTFAGCGYAQEGEDCLEMLTTHLLEDFNGNRIVIDATEDARVAEHYPRWLTLGAHIVSSNKLATGGPLATYRAAKNARSDANTQWLYECSGPGSGLPVISTLQDMQQTGDRIRRVEGVFSGTVNYVLESVRGGAPFSEAVAAAVAAGYAEPDPRDDLSCLDTQRKMLTLCREIGGMPDLEPEQLLVESLLPDALSGWAPDLASGKCRGRV
;
A
#
# COMPACT_ATOMS: atom_id res chain seq x y z
N GLU A 1 -3.36 -22.19 47.55
CA GLU A 1 -2.21 -21.25 47.54
C GLU A 1 -1.90 -20.88 46.09
N LEU A 2 -2.07 -19.62 45.72
CA LEU A 2 -1.61 -19.12 44.42
C LEU A 2 -0.10 -18.91 44.53
N LEU A 3 0.68 -19.75 43.84
CA LEU A 3 2.13 -19.59 43.71
C LEU A 3 2.42 -18.31 42.90
N ILE A 4 2.61 -17.19 43.61
CA ILE A 4 3.10 -15.94 43.01
C ILE A 4 4.56 -16.18 42.63
N ARG A 5 4.84 -16.32 41.33
CA ARG A 5 6.20 -16.35 40.80
C ARG A 5 6.64 -14.90 40.55
N GLN A 6 7.60 -14.42 41.32
CA GLN A 6 8.26 -13.15 41.06
C GLN A 6 9.40 -13.37 40.06
N ILE A 7 9.33 -12.71 38.91
CA ILE A 7 10.38 -12.70 37.89
C ILE A 7 10.85 -11.26 37.78
N SER A 8 12.17 -11.05 37.86
CA SER A 8 12.80 -9.74 37.67
C SER A 8 13.67 -9.79 36.43
N LEU A 9 13.55 -8.75 35.59
CA LEU A 9 14.35 -8.56 34.39
C LEU A 9 15.20 -7.31 34.60
N MET A 10 16.48 -7.39 34.24
CA MET A 10 17.42 -6.28 34.28
C MET A 10 17.77 -5.88 32.85
N VAL A 11 17.65 -4.60 32.54
CA VAL A 11 17.99 -4.03 31.24
C VAL A 11 18.88 -2.81 31.44
N GLU A 12 19.64 -2.48 30.40
CA GLU A 12 20.44 -1.26 30.38
C GLU A 12 19.54 -0.03 30.57
N ARG A 13 20.08 1.01 31.21
CA ARG A 13 19.32 2.22 31.58
C ARG A 13 18.64 2.87 30.37
N GLU A 14 19.32 2.86 29.23
CA GLU A 14 18.86 3.43 27.96
C GLU A 14 17.68 2.65 27.37
N GLU A 15 17.58 1.35 27.66
CA GLU A 15 16.55 0.44 27.15
C GLU A 15 15.37 0.28 28.13
N CYS A 16 15.42 0.93 29.29
CA CYS A 16 14.43 0.77 30.37
C CYS A 16 13.00 1.11 29.92
N THR A 17 12.83 2.16 29.11
CA THR A 17 11.52 2.54 28.55
C THR A 17 10.97 1.48 27.59
N LYS A 18 11.84 0.88 26.75
CA LYS A 18 11.43 -0.19 25.82
C LYS A 18 11.05 -1.45 26.58
N ALA A 19 11.84 -1.83 27.58
CA ALA A 19 11.57 -2.98 28.43
C ALA A 19 10.26 -2.84 29.23
N LEU A 20 9.99 -1.65 29.77
CA LEU A 20 8.73 -1.39 30.50
C LEU A 20 7.52 -1.48 29.58
N ARG A 21 7.62 -0.96 28.34
CA ARG A 21 6.56 -1.07 27.32
C ARG A 21 6.32 -2.52 26.89
N ALA A 22 7.38 -3.29 26.65
CA ALA A 22 7.28 -4.70 26.32
C ALA A 22 6.64 -5.53 27.45
N ALA A 23 7.05 -5.27 28.70
CA ALA A 23 6.45 -5.92 29.88
C ALA A 23 4.96 -5.56 30.02
N HIS A 24 4.59 -4.30 29.77
CA HIS A 24 3.20 -3.86 29.82
C HIS A 24 2.36 -4.52 28.72
N ALA A 25 2.86 -4.60 27.48
CA ALA A 25 2.19 -5.28 26.38
C ALA A 25 1.98 -6.78 26.66
N ALA A 26 2.92 -7.44 27.36
CA ALA A 26 2.82 -8.86 27.69
C ALA A 26 1.94 -9.16 28.92
N LEU A 27 1.78 -8.21 29.84
CA LEU A 27 1.08 -8.40 31.12
C LEU A 27 -0.34 -7.83 31.15
N ALA A 28 -0.67 -6.91 30.23
CA ALA A 28 -2.04 -6.48 30.06
C ALA A 28 -2.82 -7.56 29.29
N LEU A 29 -3.97 -7.98 29.85
CA LEU A 29 -5.05 -8.67 29.13
C LEU A 29 -5.68 -7.74 28.06
N SER A 30 -4.90 -6.87 27.41
CA SER A 30 -5.41 -5.91 26.44
C SER A 30 -5.73 -6.61 25.12
N ASP A 31 -6.65 -6.02 24.38
CA ASP A 31 -6.85 -6.33 22.97
C ASP A 31 -5.48 -6.34 22.26
N THR A 32 -5.31 -7.29 21.33
CA THR A 32 -4.08 -7.49 20.58
C THR A 32 -3.77 -6.21 19.83
N GLN A 33 -2.74 -5.48 20.25
CA GLN A 33 -2.36 -4.27 19.54
C GLN A 33 -1.61 -4.64 18.26
N VAL A 34 -1.93 -3.95 17.16
CA VAL A 34 -1.23 -4.08 15.87
C VAL A 34 -0.72 -2.71 15.46
N SER A 35 0.59 -2.60 15.27
CA SER A 35 1.22 -1.39 14.76
C SER A 35 1.10 -1.31 13.25
N ILE A 36 0.66 -0.17 12.73
CA ILE A 36 0.43 0.07 11.32
C ILE A 36 1.35 1.18 10.83
N VAL A 37 2.09 0.88 9.76
CA VAL A 37 2.85 1.84 8.96
C VAL A 37 2.13 2.02 7.63
N VAL A 38 1.86 3.27 7.19
CA VAL A 38 1.16 3.53 5.93
C VAL A 38 1.99 4.40 4.98
N LEU A 39 2.39 3.82 3.86
CA LEU A 39 3.14 4.46 2.78
C LEU A 39 2.19 4.91 1.67
N GLY A 40 2.45 6.08 1.08
CA GLY A 40 1.57 6.71 0.07
C GLY A 40 0.39 7.48 0.67
N SER A 41 0.44 7.80 1.97
CA SER A 41 -0.69 8.35 2.73
C SER A 41 -0.92 9.84 2.54
N LEU A 42 0.13 10.64 2.32
CA LEU A 42 0.06 12.11 2.37
C LEU A 42 0.00 12.81 0.99
N ALA A 43 -0.33 12.10 -0.09
CA ALA A 43 -0.62 12.74 -1.38
C ALA A 43 -1.97 13.48 -1.31
N GLU A 44 -2.05 14.72 -1.84
CA GLU A 44 -3.24 15.60 -1.96
C GLU A 44 -4.40 15.19 -1.01
N ALA A 45 -4.33 15.71 0.22
CA ALA A 45 -5.14 15.36 1.38
C ALA A 45 -6.55 14.83 1.03
N GLY A 46 -6.77 13.53 1.27
CA GLY A 46 -8.08 12.90 1.19
C GLY A 46 -8.47 12.31 -0.18
N LYS A 47 -7.59 12.32 -1.19
CA LYS A 47 -7.81 11.61 -2.47
C LYS A 47 -7.04 10.30 -2.60
N SER A 48 -6.02 10.06 -1.76
CA SER A 48 -5.24 8.83 -1.81
C SER A 48 -6.01 7.66 -1.19
N MET A 49 -5.83 6.45 -1.73
CA MET A 49 -6.39 5.21 -1.18
C MET A 49 -6.03 5.02 0.29
N ALA A 50 -4.78 5.36 0.66
CA ALA A 50 -4.31 5.33 2.04
C ALA A 50 -5.03 6.37 2.92
N GLY A 51 -5.33 7.56 2.41
CA GLY A 51 -6.09 8.57 3.15
C GLY A 51 -7.53 8.13 3.45
N GLU A 52 -8.22 7.55 2.47
CA GLU A 52 -9.57 6.99 2.68
C GLU A 52 -9.54 5.80 3.66
N LEU A 53 -8.55 4.91 3.54
CA LEU A 53 -8.36 3.83 4.51
C LEU A 53 -8.19 4.37 5.94
N LEU A 54 -7.38 5.41 6.13
CA LEU A 54 -7.17 6.02 7.45
C LEU A 54 -8.46 6.63 8.01
N LYS A 55 -9.30 7.26 7.19
CA LYS A 55 -10.62 7.75 7.60
C LYS A 55 -11.54 6.60 8.00
N LEU A 56 -11.54 5.51 7.23
CA LEU A 56 -12.31 4.31 7.55
C LEU A 56 -11.86 3.69 8.88
N LEU A 57 -10.54 3.54 9.08
CA LEU A 57 -9.97 3.06 10.33
C LEU A 57 -10.35 3.97 11.52
N ALA A 58 -10.30 5.30 11.35
CA ALA A 58 -10.72 6.23 12.38
C ALA A 58 -12.21 6.07 12.75
N GLY A 59 -13.07 5.79 11.76
CA GLY A 59 -14.48 5.52 11.97
C GLY A 59 -14.79 4.25 12.77
N THR A 60 -13.82 3.32 12.93
CA THR A 60 -14.02 2.08 13.70
C THR A 60 -14.00 2.28 15.22
N GLY A 61 -13.46 3.39 15.71
CA GLY A 61 -13.26 3.60 17.15
C GLY A 61 -12.21 2.68 17.80
N ARG A 62 -11.50 1.86 17.02
CA ARG A 62 -10.43 0.93 17.46
C ARG A 62 -9.02 1.48 17.28
N LEU A 63 -8.88 2.76 16.94
CA LEU A 63 -7.57 3.41 16.80
C LEU A 63 -7.01 3.84 18.17
N ALA A 64 -5.87 3.28 18.53
CA ALA A 64 -5.13 3.64 19.73
C ALA A 64 -4.11 4.76 19.44
N TYR A 65 -4.17 5.85 20.20
CA TYR A 65 -3.15 6.90 20.22
C TYR A 65 -3.15 7.62 21.58
N ARG A 66 -2.12 8.42 21.83
CA ARG A 66 -1.99 9.18 23.07
C ARG A 66 -2.87 10.44 23.04
N GLY A 67 -4.13 10.33 23.48
CA GLY A 67 -5.09 11.44 23.54
C GLY A 67 -6.52 10.98 23.83
N SER A 68 -7.47 11.91 23.94
CA SER A 68 -8.91 11.59 24.04
C SER A 68 -9.46 11.19 22.68
N SER A 69 -10.11 10.01 22.60
CA SER A 69 -10.75 9.43 21.40
C SER A 69 -11.36 10.49 20.47
N PRO A 70 -11.17 10.42 19.14
CA PRO A 70 -11.63 11.46 18.25
C PRO A 70 -13.13 11.31 18.08
N SER A 71 -13.90 12.19 18.72
CA SER A 71 -15.35 12.26 18.58
C SER A 71 -15.81 12.99 17.30
N ALA A 72 -14.93 13.20 16.31
CA ALA A 72 -15.07 14.29 15.34
C ALA A 72 -15.02 13.92 13.84
N LEU A 73 -15.12 12.63 13.46
CA LEU A 73 -15.26 12.24 12.04
C LEU A 73 -16.48 11.34 11.83
N THR A 74 -17.68 11.89 12.06
CA THR A 74 -18.93 11.30 11.53
C THR A 74 -19.21 11.91 10.17
N GLY A 75 -18.65 11.33 9.11
CA GLY A 75 -18.86 11.78 7.73
C GLY A 75 -18.76 10.63 6.73
N ALA A 76 -19.90 10.36 6.07
CA ALA A 76 -20.13 9.43 4.96
C ALA A 76 -19.87 7.93 5.23
N THR A 77 -20.98 7.22 5.44
CA THR A 77 -21.12 5.78 5.55
C THR A 77 -20.72 5.04 4.27
N ALA A 78 -19.47 4.58 4.18
CA ALA A 78 -19.25 3.24 3.64
C ALA A 78 -19.63 2.26 4.76
N GLN A 79 -20.43 1.24 4.48
CA GLN A 79 -20.62 0.15 5.43
C GLN A 79 -19.26 -0.50 5.68
N LEU A 80 -18.59 -0.09 6.77
CA LEU A 80 -17.44 -0.79 7.30
C LEU A 80 -17.85 -2.25 7.51
N PRO A 81 -16.99 -3.24 7.19
CA PRO A 81 -17.29 -4.61 7.54
C PRO A 81 -17.58 -4.64 9.03
N THR A 82 -18.72 -5.20 9.37
CA THR A 82 -19.32 -5.31 10.72
C THR A 82 -18.46 -6.13 11.69
N SER A 83 -17.19 -6.40 11.36
CA SER A 83 -16.42 -7.54 11.80
C SER A 83 -15.20 -7.21 12.67
N LEU A 84 -14.81 -5.94 12.81
CA LEU A 84 -13.74 -5.58 13.76
C LEU A 84 -14.25 -5.51 15.20
N ASP A 85 -15.53 -5.19 15.43
CA ASP A 85 -16.09 -5.09 16.78
C ASP A 85 -16.04 -6.40 17.57
N GLY A 86 -16.00 -7.54 16.88
CA GLY A 86 -15.82 -8.87 17.47
C GLY A 86 -14.37 -9.36 17.56
N LEU A 87 -13.42 -8.61 17.00
CA LEU A 87 -12.00 -8.90 17.08
C LEU A 87 -11.41 -8.07 18.22
N ALA A 88 -10.80 -8.75 19.19
CA ALA A 88 -10.07 -8.12 20.29
C ALA A 88 -8.73 -7.57 19.77
N ILE A 89 -8.78 -6.59 18.86
CA ILE A 89 -7.63 -6.00 18.17
C ILE A 89 -7.74 -4.48 18.22
N ASP A 90 -6.69 -3.84 18.71
CA ASP A 90 -6.52 -2.39 18.66
C ASP A 90 -5.48 -2.02 17.60
N LEU A 91 -5.79 -1.04 16.76
CA LEU A 91 -4.92 -0.63 15.67
C LEU A 91 -4.19 0.66 16.05
N LYS A 92 -2.87 0.67 15.90
CA LYS A 92 -2.03 1.82 16.24
C LYS A 92 -1.25 2.27 15.02
N VAL A 93 -1.61 3.39 14.43
CA VAL A 93 -0.84 3.97 13.32
C VAL A 93 0.42 4.60 13.90
N THR A 94 1.60 4.02 13.63
CA THR A 94 2.88 4.49 14.18
C THR A 94 3.72 5.24 13.17
N ALA A 95 3.45 5.08 11.87
CA ALA A 95 4.14 5.82 10.83
C ALA A 95 3.24 6.12 9.62
N LEU A 96 3.39 7.32 9.07
CA LEU A 96 2.81 7.75 7.80
C LEU A 96 3.93 8.32 6.91
N ALA A 97 3.96 7.94 5.64
CA ALA A 97 4.93 8.49 4.70
C ALA A 97 4.35 8.72 3.30
N SER A 98 4.90 9.70 2.59
CA SER A 98 4.63 10.04 1.18
C SER A 98 5.94 10.39 0.47
N ALA A 99 5.84 10.75 -0.81
CA ALA A 99 7.00 11.17 -1.59
C ALA A 99 7.68 12.46 -1.13
N SER A 100 7.06 13.22 -0.22
CA SER A 100 7.55 14.51 0.27
C SER A 100 7.72 14.61 1.79
N ALA A 101 7.05 13.75 2.58
CA ALA A 101 7.02 13.88 4.03
C ALA A 101 6.85 12.52 4.72
N SER A 102 7.36 12.43 5.94
CA SER A 102 7.15 11.29 6.83
C SER A 102 6.87 11.78 8.26
N VAL A 103 6.08 10.98 8.98
CA VAL A 103 5.59 11.24 10.33
C VAL A 103 5.73 9.93 11.09
N LEU A 104 6.53 9.92 12.15
CA LEU A 104 6.80 8.72 12.97
C LEU A 104 6.44 8.98 14.43
N SER A 105 5.77 8.02 15.07
CA SER A 105 5.49 8.05 16.51
C SER A 105 5.28 6.65 17.08
N ASN A 106 6.16 6.24 18.00
CA ASN A 106 6.02 4.99 18.76
C ASN A 106 4.81 5.00 19.71
N ASP A 107 4.23 6.16 20.01
CA ASP A 107 3.07 6.32 20.89
C ASP A 107 1.73 6.36 20.12
N GLY A 108 1.77 6.37 18.78
CA GLY A 108 0.60 6.37 17.90
C GLY A 108 0.26 7.77 17.38
N ILE A 109 -0.22 7.83 16.14
CA ILE A 109 -0.55 9.05 15.40
C ILE A 109 -2.07 9.25 15.42
N ASP A 110 -2.52 10.43 15.83
CA ASP A 110 -3.92 10.83 15.72
C ASP A 110 -4.27 11.17 14.26
N VAL A 111 -4.70 10.16 13.51
CA VAL A 111 -5.07 10.30 12.09
C VAL A 111 -6.37 11.06 11.86
N ALA A 112 -7.16 11.27 12.92
CA ALA A 112 -8.39 12.06 12.88
C ALA A 112 -8.12 13.56 13.06
N SER A 113 -6.93 13.95 13.51
CA SER A 113 -6.55 15.35 13.69
C SER A 113 -6.58 16.10 12.35
N PRO A 114 -7.40 17.16 12.21
CA PRO A 114 -7.41 18.00 11.01
C PRO A 114 -6.06 18.66 10.75
N ASN A 115 -5.29 18.90 11.81
CA ASN A 115 -3.97 19.53 11.74
C ASN A 115 -2.91 18.58 11.19
N LEU A 116 -3.06 17.26 11.33
CA LEU A 116 -2.12 16.28 10.78
C LEU A 116 -1.93 16.49 9.27
N TRP A 117 -3.04 16.62 8.55
CA TRP A 117 -3.06 16.75 7.09
C TRP A 117 -2.60 18.12 6.61
N ALA A 118 -2.93 19.17 7.37
CA ALA A 118 -2.48 20.53 7.09
C ALA A 118 -0.96 20.65 7.29
N THR A 119 -0.43 20.16 8.42
CA THR A 119 0.99 20.20 8.77
C THR A 119 1.84 19.28 7.88
N ALA A 120 1.34 18.10 7.52
CA ALA A 120 2.01 17.20 6.58
C ALA A 120 2.17 17.80 5.16
N SER A 121 1.32 18.76 4.80
CA SER A 121 1.35 19.43 3.50
C SER A 121 2.21 20.70 3.47
N SER A 122 2.50 21.32 4.63
CA SER A 122 2.99 22.70 4.68
C SER A 122 4.49 22.89 4.86
N SER A 123 5.24 21.96 5.45
CA SER A 123 6.72 22.04 5.45
C SER A 123 7.40 20.90 6.19
N VAL A 124 8.52 20.47 5.62
CA VAL A 124 9.65 19.84 6.31
C VAL A 124 10.06 20.70 7.51
N GLY A 125 10.08 20.11 8.72
CA GLY A 125 10.78 20.70 9.88
C GLY A 125 9.94 21.30 11.01
N GLU A 126 8.61 21.21 11.00
CA GLU A 126 7.81 21.56 12.20
C GLU A 126 7.55 20.33 13.07
N THR A 127 8.10 20.28 14.28
CA THR A 127 7.78 19.25 15.29
C THR A 127 6.43 19.54 15.95
N LEU A 128 5.45 18.64 15.79
CA LEU A 128 4.36 18.48 16.76
C LEU A 128 4.90 17.65 17.94
N GLU A 129 4.46 17.94 19.18
CA GLU A 129 4.92 17.20 20.37
C GLU A 129 4.80 15.67 20.17
N GLY A 130 5.92 14.96 20.18
CA GLY A 130 5.97 13.50 20.00
C GLY A 130 5.89 13.01 18.54
N VAL A 131 6.04 13.90 17.57
CA VAL A 131 5.99 13.63 16.13
C VAL A 131 7.20 14.26 15.44
N THR A 132 8.09 13.45 14.88
CA THR A 132 9.21 13.93 14.08
C THR A 132 8.78 14.03 12.62
N PHE A 133 8.76 15.24 12.08
CA PHE A 133 8.61 15.49 10.64
C PHE A 133 9.99 15.52 10.00
N ALA A 134 10.38 14.41 9.37
CA ALA A 134 11.56 14.40 8.51
C ALA A 134 11.12 14.71 7.08
N GLY A 135 11.80 15.67 6.44
CA GLY A 135 11.61 15.95 5.03
C GLY A 135 12.00 14.72 4.23
N CYS A 136 11.02 14.06 3.65
CA CYS A 136 11.17 12.78 3.01
C CYS A 136 10.94 13.00 1.53
N GLY A 137 11.97 13.44 0.82
CA GLY A 137 11.99 13.21 -0.62
C GLY A 137 12.34 11.75 -0.79
N TYR A 138 11.45 10.90 -1.33
CA TYR A 138 11.94 9.62 -1.87
C TYR A 138 12.95 9.85 -3.01
N ALA A 139 13.35 11.08 -3.37
CA ALA A 139 14.11 11.39 -4.59
C ALA A 139 15.33 12.33 -4.40
N GLN A 140 15.88 12.51 -3.20
CA GLN A 140 17.06 13.38 -3.00
C GLN A 140 18.11 12.71 -2.10
N GLU A 141 19.40 12.89 -2.43
CA GLU A 141 20.54 12.47 -1.61
C GLU A 141 20.48 13.14 -0.23
N GLY A 142 20.06 12.37 0.76
CA GLY A 142 19.81 12.72 2.17
C GLY A 142 19.08 11.54 2.84
N GLU A 143 19.12 11.44 4.17
CA GLU A 143 18.66 10.27 4.96
C GLU A 143 17.49 9.48 4.31
N ASP A 144 17.74 8.22 3.99
CA ASP A 144 16.77 7.37 3.28
C ASP A 144 15.55 7.11 4.18
N CYS A 145 14.40 7.67 3.81
CA CYS A 145 13.15 7.49 4.54
C CYS A 145 12.80 6.01 4.71
N LEU A 146 13.14 5.15 3.75
CA LEU A 146 12.87 3.71 3.86
C LEU A 146 13.76 3.06 4.93
N GLU A 147 15.00 3.53 5.10
CA GLU A 147 15.88 3.11 6.20
C GLU A 147 15.40 3.65 7.55
N MET A 148 14.92 4.89 7.61
CA MET A 148 14.30 5.44 8.82
C MET A 148 13.05 4.65 9.21
N LEU A 149 12.17 4.33 8.26
CA LEU A 149 11.00 3.49 8.47
C LEU A 149 11.39 2.07 8.90
N THR A 150 12.44 1.51 8.31
CA THR A 150 12.96 0.20 8.70
C THR A 150 13.49 0.21 10.14
N THR A 151 14.20 1.27 10.53
CA THR A 151 14.68 1.48 11.89
C THR A 151 13.51 1.63 12.85
N HIS A 152 12.48 2.40 12.49
CA HIS A 152 11.26 2.54 13.28
C HIS A 152 10.54 1.20 13.49
N LEU A 153 10.41 0.38 12.44
CA LEU A 153 9.87 -0.97 12.54
C LEU A 153 10.69 -1.86 13.48
N LEU A 154 12.02 -1.74 13.47
CA LEU A 154 12.91 -2.47 14.38
C LEU A 154 12.76 -2.04 15.84
N GLU A 155 12.60 -0.74 16.08
CA GLU A 155 12.49 -0.16 17.42
C GLU A 155 11.10 -0.30 18.04
N ASP A 156 10.07 -0.58 17.24
CA ASP A 156 8.74 -0.83 17.74
C ASP A 156 8.73 -2.09 18.62
N PHE A 157 8.28 -1.94 19.86
CA PHE A 157 8.23 -3.03 20.84
C PHE A 157 7.02 -3.96 20.60
N ASN A 158 6.06 -3.55 19.78
CA ASN A 158 4.97 -4.43 19.37
C ASN A 158 5.48 -5.44 18.32
N GLY A 159 5.32 -6.73 18.59
CA GLY A 159 5.68 -7.80 17.65
C GLY A 159 4.71 -7.92 16.47
N ASN A 160 3.48 -7.42 16.60
CA ASN A 160 2.47 -7.48 15.55
C ASN A 160 2.51 -6.20 14.72
N ARG A 161 3.13 -6.27 13.53
CA ARG A 161 3.37 -5.10 12.69
C ARG A 161 2.81 -5.33 11.29
N ILE A 162 2.13 -4.32 10.75
CA ILE A 162 1.62 -4.32 9.37
C ILE A 162 2.15 -3.08 8.65
N VAL A 163 2.80 -3.30 7.51
CA VAL A 163 3.13 -2.25 6.55
C VAL A 163 2.06 -2.23 5.47
N ILE A 164 1.41 -1.10 5.29
CA ILE A 164 0.44 -0.84 4.23
C ILE A 164 1.14 -0.01 3.16
N ASP A 165 1.40 -0.61 2.00
CA ASP A 165 2.01 0.06 0.86
C ASP A 165 0.95 0.44 -0.19
N ALA A 166 0.62 1.73 -0.23
CA ALA A 166 -0.23 2.33 -1.26
C ALA A 166 0.57 3.15 -2.28
N THR A 167 1.86 2.88 -2.44
CA THR A 167 2.73 3.56 -3.40
C THR A 167 2.77 2.85 -4.75
N GLU A 168 3.32 3.52 -5.75
CA GLU A 168 3.73 2.93 -7.03
C GLU A 168 5.25 3.06 -7.22
N ASP A 169 6.03 2.80 -6.16
CA ASP A 169 7.49 2.94 -6.15
C ASP A 169 8.20 1.58 -6.05
N ALA A 170 9.13 1.33 -6.98
CA ALA A 170 9.90 0.09 -7.02
C ALA A 170 10.80 -0.08 -5.78
N ARG A 171 11.33 1.01 -5.22
CA ARG A 171 12.25 0.97 -4.07
C ARG A 171 11.54 0.53 -2.80
N VAL A 172 10.25 0.87 -2.67
CA VAL A 172 9.41 0.37 -1.58
C VAL A 172 9.24 -1.14 -1.71
N ALA A 173 8.97 -1.64 -2.91
CA ALA A 173 8.86 -3.08 -3.18
C ALA A 173 10.18 -3.83 -2.91
N GLU A 174 11.33 -3.22 -3.21
CA GLU A 174 12.67 -3.77 -2.92
C GLU A 174 12.93 -3.95 -1.42
N HIS A 175 12.25 -3.21 -0.54
CA HIS A 175 12.36 -3.35 0.91
C HIS A 175 11.48 -4.45 1.49
N TYR A 176 10.52 -5.00 0.74
CA TYR A 176 9.60 -6.03 1.24
C TYR A 176 10.32 -7.25 1.84
N PRO A 177 11.34 -7.84 1.19
CA PRO A 177 12.03 -8.99 1.76
C PRO A 177 12.63 -8.68 3.14
N ARG A 178 13.16 -7.47 3.33
CA ARG A 178 13.73 -7.03 4.60
C ARG A 178 12.63 -6.88 5.65
N TRP A 179 11.56 -6.15 5.36
CA TRP A 179 10.46 -5.96 6.33
C TRP A 179 9.77 -7.28 6.70
N LEU A 180 9.54 -8.18 5.74
CA LEU A 180 8.99 -9.51 5.98
C LEU A 180 9.91 -10.35 6.87
N THR A 181 11.23 -10.29 6.66
CA THR A 181 12.22 -10.98 7.50
C THR A 181 12.23 -10.45 8.94
N LEU A 182 11.93 -9.16 9.11
CA LEU A 182 11.81 -8.52 10.43
C LEU A 182 10.50 -8.84 11.17
N GLY A 183 9.66 -9.70 10.62
CA GLY A 183 8.38 -10.09 11.23
C GLY A 183 7.22 -9.16 10.90
N ALA A 184 7.40 -8.16 10.02
CA ALA A 184 6.30 -7.29 9.61
C ALA A 184 5.48 -7.96 8.49
N HIS A 185 4.16 -7.96 8.64
CA HIS A 185 3.25 -8.31 7.55
C HIS A 185 3.13 -7.14 6.57
N ILE A 186 2.84 -7.43 5.30
CA ILE A 186 2.69 -6.41 4.26
C ILE A 186 1.30 -6.54 3.62
N VAL A 187 0.60 -5.43 3.48
CA VAL A 187 -0.61 -5.29 2.67
C VAL A 187 -0.32 -4.24 1.60
N SER A 188 -0.50 -4.56 0.33
CA SER A 188 0.00 -3.72 -0.77
C SER A 188 -1.02 -3.52 -1.88
N SER A 189 -1.03 -2.33 -2.47
CA SER A 189 -1.56 -2.05 -3.81
C SER A 189 -0.46 -1.75 -4.83
N ASN A 190 0.81 -1.84 -4.42
CA ASN A 190 1.96 -1.60 -5.28
C ASN A 190 2.11 -2.76 -6.28
N LYS A 191 1.82 -2.47 -7.54
CA LYS A 191 1.86 -3.44 -8.64
C LYS A 191 3.29 -3.83 -9.03
N LEU A 192 4.28 -2.99 -8.72
CA LEU A 192 5.68 -3.28 -9.04
C LEU A 192 6.25 -4.40 -8.16
N ALA A 193 5.69 -4.62 -6.97
CA ALA A 193 6.09 -5.72 -6.11
C ALA A 193 5.73 -7.10 -6.69
N THR A 194 4.59 -7.21 -7.39
CA THR A 194 4.08 -8.48 -7.94
C THR A 194 4.27 -8.61 -9.45
N GLY A 195 4.20 -7.50 -10.18
CA GLY A 195 4.36 -7.41 -11.63
C GLY A 195 5.71 -6.79 -12.07
N GLY A 196 6.66 -6.63 -11.16
CA GLY A 196 8.02 -6.17 -11.46
C GLY A 196 9.05 -7.31 -11.58
N PRO A 197 10.35 -7.01 -11.41
CA PRO A 197 11.44 -7.99 -11.55
C PRO A 197 11.20 -9.26 -10.71
N LEU A 198 11.46 -10.42 -11.30
CA LEU A 198 11.27 -11.70 -10.62
C LEU A 198 12.13 -11.85 -9.37
N ALA A 199 13.34 -11.28 -9.39
CA ALA A 199 14.25 -11.32 -8.25
C ALA A 199 13.60 -10.71 -6.99
N THR A 200 12.99 -9.54 -7.10
CA THR A 200 12.32 -8.85 -5.99
C THR A 200 11.11 -9.65 -5.50
N TYR A 201 10.27 -10.13 -6.43
CA TYR A 201 9.11 -10.96 -6.11
C TYR A 201 9.50 -12.25 -5.36
N ARG A 202 10.48 -13.01 -5.87
CA ARG A 202 10.97 -14.23 -5.24
C ARG A 202 11.58 -13.96 -3.86
N ALA A 203 12.39 -12.92 -3.74
CA ALA A 203 12.98 -12.55 -2.46
C ALA A 203 11.89 -12.27 -1.40
N ALA A 204 10.83 -11.57 -1.78
CA ALA A 204 9.70 -11.29 -0.89
C ALA A 204 8.92 -12.57 -0.54
N LYS A 205 8.63 -13.45 -1.50
CA LYS A 205 7.95 -14.73 -1.24
C LYS A 205 8.76 -15.66 -0.33
N ASN A 206 10.08 -15.70 -0.50
CA ASN A 206 10.98 -16.48 0.36
C ASN A 206 11.02 -15.90 1.77
N ALA A 207 11.26 -14.59 1.92
CA ALA A 207 11.27 -13.91 3.22
C ALA A 207 9.95 -14.11 3.98
N ARG A 208 8.82 -14.04 3.28
CA ARG A 208 7.49 -14.33 3.83
C ARG A 208 7.44 -15.74 4.44
N SER A 209 7.92 -16.73 3.69
CA SER A 209 7.92 -18.14 4.12
C SER A 209 8.87 -18.36 5.30
N ASP A 210 10.08 -17.82 5.23
CA ASP A 210 11.13 -18.04 6.23
C ASP A 210 10.80 -17.40 7.59
N ALA A 211 10.18 -16.21 7.57
CA ALA A 211 9.81 -15.48 8.78
C ALA A 211 8.36 -15.74 9.25
N ASN A 212 7.62 -16.62 8.57
CA ASN A 212 6.19 -16.88 8.84
C ASN A 212 5.33 -15.60 8.86
N THR A 213 5.65 -14.65 7.98
CA THR A 213 4.88 -13.41 7.80
C THR A 213 3.86 -13.55 6.68
N GLN A 214 3.07 -12.49 6.44
CA GLN A 214 2.06 -12.48 5.39
C GLN A 214 2.32 -11.30 4.47
N TRP A 215 2.10 -11.53 3.18
CA TRP A 215 2.12 -10.50 2.16
C TRP A 215 0.84 -10.62 1.35
N LEU A 216 -0.06 -9.66 1.51
CA LEU A 216 -1.36 -9.59 0.86
C LEU A 216 -1.34 -8.47 -0.18
N TYR A 217 -1.81 -8.76 -1.39
CA TYR A 217 -1.70 -7.86 -2.54
C TYR A 217 -2.89 -7.98 -3.49
N GLU A 218 -4.07 -8.26 -2.93
CA GLU A 218 -5.34 -8.33 -3.68
C GLU A 218 -5.58 -7.05 -4.51
N CYS A 219 -5.26 -5.89 -3.93
CA CYS A 219 -5.43 -4.58 -4.58
C CYS A 219 -4.38 -4.30 -5.67
N SER A 220 -3.19 -4.92 -5.61
CA SER A 220 -2.18 -4.84 -6.67
C SER A 220 -2.53 -5.73 -7.87
N GLY A 221 -3.32 -6.78 -7.62
CA GLY A 221 -3.72 -7.75 -8.63
C GLY A 221 -4.82 -7.25 -9.57
N PRO A 222 -5.12 -8.03 -10.62
CA PRO A 222 -6.27 -7.76 -11.47
C PRO A 222 -7.58 -7.91 -10.72
N GLY A 223 -8.53 -7.03 -11.02
CA GLY A 223 -9.84 -7.01 -10.39
C GLY A 223 -9.97 -6.02 -9.25
N SER A 224 -8.89 -5.33 -8.83
CA SER A 224 -8.83 -4.15 -7.95
C SER A 224 -10.10 -3.89 -7.12
N GLY A 225 -10.41 -4.80 -6.19
CA GLY A 225 -11.65 -4.80 -5.40
C GLY A 225 -12.42 -6.12 -5.43
N LEU A 226 -12.11 -7.01 -6.38
CA LEU A 226 -12.59 -8.39 -6.42
C LEU A 226 -11.57 -9.34 -5.76
N PRO A 227 -12.01 -10.41 -5.07
CA PRO A 227 -11.13 -11.35 -4.38
C PRO A 227 -10.52 -12.38 -5.36
N VAL A 228 -9.77 -11.93 -6.36
CA VAL A 228 -9.24 -12.79 -7.43
C VAL A 228 -8.05 -13.61 -6.94
N ILE A 229 -7.06 -12.97 -6.33
CA ILE A 229 -5.83 -13.62 -5.87
C ILE A 229 -6.13 -14.60 -4.74
N SER A 230 -6.89 -14.17 -3.72
CA SER A 230 -7.34 -15.04 -2.62
C SER A 230 -8.13 -16.25 -3.15
N THR A 231 -9.10 -16.05 -4.06
CA THR A 231 -9.84 -17.17 -4.66
C THR A 231 -8.90 -18.15 -5.38
N LEU A 232 -7.93 -17.65 -6.16
CA LEU A 232 -6.96 -18.52 -6.87
C LEU A 232 -6.07 -19.30 -5.89
N GLN A 233 -5.66 -18.66 -4.79
CA GLN A 233 -4.85 -19.31 -3.76
C GLN A 233 -5.66 -20.37 -3.01
N ASP A 234 -6.91 -20.09 -2.66
CA ASP A 234 -7.81 -21.03 -2.00
C ASP A 234 -8.09 -22.25 -2.87
N MET A 235 -8.40 -22.05 -4.16
CA MET A 235 -8.59 -23.13 -5.13
C MET A 235 -7.35 -24.03 -5.23
N GLN A 236 -6.16 -23.45 -5.26
CA GLN A 236 -4.92 -24.24 -5.31
C GLN A 236 -4.68 -25.00 -4.01
N GLN A 237 -4.96 -24.38 -2.85
CA GLN A 237 -4.85 -25.03 -1.55
C GLN A 237 -5.85 -26.19 -1.41
N THR A 238 -7.04 -26.11 -2.01
CA THR A 238 -8.02 -27.20 -2.07
C THR A 238 -7.67 -28.27 -3.11
N GLY A 239 -6.61 -28.08 -3.89
CA GLY A 239 -6.08 -29.04 -4.86
C GLY A 239 -6.59 -28.88 -6.30
N ASP A 240 -7.33 -27.81 -6.58
CA ASP A 240 -7.78 -27.49 -7.93
C ASP A 240 -6.61 -27.06 -8.83
N ARG A 241 -6.73 -27.39 -10.11
CA ARG A 241 -5.77 -26.98 -11.13
C ARG A 241 -6.39 -25.96 -12.06
N ILE A 242 -5.94 -24.73 -11.97
CA ILE A 242 -6.37 -23.65 -12.86
C ILE A 242 -5.93 -23.96 -14.29
N ARG A 243 -6.89 -23.99 -15.23
CA ARG A 243 -6.64 -24.29 -16.65
C ARG A 243 -6.53 -23.04 -17.52
N ARG A 244 -7.32 -22.01 -17.22
CA ARG A 244 -7.40 -20.77 -18.00
C ARG A 244 -7.93 -19.65 -17.11
N VAL A 245 -7.38 -18.45 -17.30
CA VAL A 245 -7.89 -17.20 -16.71
C VAL A 245 -8.09 -16.23 -17.87
N GLU A 246 -9.28 -15.65 -17.95
CA GLU A 246 -9.67 -14.65 -18.94
C GLU A 246 -10.42 -13.53 -18.23
N GLY A 247 -10.18 -12.29 -18.64
CA GLY A 247 -10.84 -11.16 -18.03
C GLY A 247 -10.48 -9.84 -18.69
N VAL A 248 -11.21 -8.80 -18.30
CA VAL A 248 -10.94 -7.41 -18.66
C VAL A 248 -10.24 -6.78 -17.47
N PHE A 249 -9.00 -6.33 -17.68
CA PHE A 249 -8.12 -5.89 -16.58
C PHE A 249 -7.82 -4.38 -16.58
N SER A 250 -8.29 -3.66 -17.60
CA SER A 250 -8.23 -2.20 -17.71
C SER A 250 -9.61 -1.65 -18.06
N GLY A 251 -10.13 -0.78 -17.18
CA GLY A 251 -11.39 -0.07 -17.40
C GLY A 251 -11.28 0.92 -18.56
N THR A 252 -10.17 1.66 -18.63
CA THR A 252 -9.88 2.64 -19.69
C THR A 252 -9.88 2.00 -21.06
N VAL A 253 -9.10 0.92 -21.22
CA VAL A 253 -9.00 0.21 -22.51
C VAL A 253 -10.35 -0.36 -22.91
N ASN A 254 -11.08 -0.96 -21.98
CA ASN A 254 -12.42 -1.50 -22.25
C ASN A 254 -13.41 -0.42 -22.69
N TYR A 255 -13.40 0.73 -22.02
CA TYR A 255 -14.25 1.87 -22.37
C TYR A 255 -13.97 2.36 -23.80
N VAL A 256 -12.69 2.52 -24.16
CA VAL A 256 -12.29 2.96 -25.50
C VAL A 256 -12.72 1.94 -26.55
N LEU A 257 -12.44 0.66 -26.35
CA LEU A 257 -12.76 -0.40 -27.31
C LEU A 257 -14.27 -0.59 -27.49
N GLU A 258 -15.06 -0.52 -26.42
CA GLU A 258 -16.53 -0.59 -26.52
C GLU A 258 -17.10 0.63 -27.26
N SER A 259 -16.54 1.82 -27.04
CA SER A 259 -16.94 3.02 -27.78
C SER A 259 -16.65 2.89 -29.29
N VAL A 260 -15.48 2.38 -29.64
CA VAL A 260 -15.09 2.12 -31.04
C VAL A 260 -15.97 1.05 -31.67
N ARG A 261 -16.26 -0.02 -30.93
CA ARG A 261 -17.21 -1.06 -31.35
C ARG A 261 -18.61 -0.49 -31.63
N GLY A 262 -19.02 0.52 -30.86
CA GLY A 262 -20.24 1.30 -31.09
C GLY A 262 -20.21 2.22 -32.31
N GLY A 263 -19.08 2.31 -33.02
CA GLY A 263 -18.90 3.09 -34.24
C GLY A 263 -18.20 4.44 -34.05
N ALA A 264 -17.77 4.79 -32.82
CA ALA A 264 -17.02 6.01 -32.59
C ALA A 264 -15.60 5.93 -33.19
N PRO A 265 -15.06 7.02 -33.76
CA PRO A 265 -13.65 7.11 -34.09
C PRO A 265 -12.78 6.89 -32.85
N PHE A 266 -11.65 6.20 -32.99
CA PHE A 266 -10.73 5.90 -31.88
C PHE A 266 -10.28 7.17 -31.14
N SER A 267 -9.94 8.23 -31.87
CA SER A 267 -9.53 9.51 -31.29
C SER A 267 -10.63 10.17 -30.44
N GLU A 268 -11.90 10.06 -30.84
CA GLU A 268 -13.03 10.56 -30.08
C GLU A 268 -13.29 9.74 -28.82
N ALA A 269 -13.16 8.40 -28.92
CA ALA A 269 -13.29 7.51 -27.77
C ALA A 269 -12.22 7.78 -26.69
N VAL A 270 -10.97 7.99 -27.11
CA VAL A 270 -9.87 8.35 -26.18
C VAL A 270 -10.12 9.73 -25.55
N ALA A 271 -10.51 10.73 -26.36
CA ALA A 271 -10.82 12.06 -25.84
C ALA A 271 -11.99 12.03 -24.84
N ALA A 272 -13.01 11.21 -25.11
CA ALA A 272 -14.14 11.00 -24.19
C ALA A 272 -13.70 10.32 -22.89
N ALA A 273 -12.81 9.32 -22.96
CA ALA A 273 -12.27 8.65 -21.78
C ALA A 273 -11.50 9.61 -20.86
N VAL A 274 -10.65 10.47 -21.45
CA VAL A 274 -9.93 11.53 -20.69
C VAL A 274 -10.91 12.53 -20.10
N ALA A 275 -11.89 13.00 -20.88
CA ALA A 275 -12.88 13.97 -20.40
C ALA A 275 -13.77 13.43 -19.27
N ALA A 276 -14.06 12.12 -19.29
CA ALA A 276 -14.80 11.43 -18.23
C ALA A 276 -13.94 11.08 -17.00
N GLY A 277 -12.62 11.30 -17.06
CA GLY A 277 -11.69 10.92 -15.99
C GLY A 277 -11.47 9.41 -15.89
N TYR A 278 -11.73 8.64 -16.95
CA TYR A 278 -11.41 7.21 -17.01
C TYR A 278 -9.96 6.96 -17.41
N ALA A 279 -9.38 7.82 -18.24
CA ALA A 279 -7.98 7.74 -18.65
C ALA A 279 -7.12 8.76 -17.88
N GLU A 280 -5.84 8.46 -17.73
CA GLU A 280 -4.85 9.40 -17.22
C GLU A 280 -4.74 10.64 -18.14
N PRO A 281 -4.22 11.79 -17.64
CA PRO A 281 -4.01 12.99 -18.46
C PRO A 281 -3.19 12.72 -19.73
N ASP A 282 -2.27 11.75 -19.66
CA ASP A 282 -1.62 11.15 -20.80
C ASP A 282 -2.21 9.76 -21.09
N PRO A 283 -3.07 9.60 -22.12
CA PRO A 283 -3.74 8.34 -22.38
C PRO A 283 -2.79 7.21 -22.82
N ARG A 284 -1.51 7.52 -23.09
CA ARG A 284 -0.51 6.50 -23.45
C ARG A 284 -0.19 5.57 -22.28
N ASP A 285 -0.31 6.06 -21.05
CA ASP A 285 -0.06 5.27 -19.85
C ASP A 285 -1.06 4.11 -19.75
N ASP A 286 -2.33 4.35 -20.13
CA ASP A 286 -3.36 3.33 -20.24
C ASP A 286 -3.23 2.48 -21.52
N LEU A 287 -3.10 3.13 -22.68
CA LEU A 287 -3.20 2.49 -23.99
C LEU A 287 -1.97 1.64 -24.36
N SER A 288 -0.82 1.87 -23.71
CA SER A 288 0.36 1.00 -23.78
C SER A 288 0.10 -0.40 -23.23
N CYS A 289 -0.96 -0.57 -22.44
CA CYS A 289 -1.33 -1.82 -21.77
C CYS A 289 -0.28 -2.35 -20.78
N LEU A 290 0.69 -1.54 -20.35
CA LEU A 290 1.70 -1.93 -19.35
C LEU A 290 1.09 -2.23 -17.97
N ASP A 291 0.07 -1.47 -17.54
CA ASP A 291 -0.66 -1.78 -16.30
C ASP A 291 -1.36 -3.16 -16.39
N THR A 292 -1.95 -3.47 -17.54
CA THR A 292 -2.56 -4.77 -17.80
C THR A 292 -1.51 -5.88 -17.81
N GLN A 293 -0.33 -5.63 -18.39
CA GLN A 293 0.80 -6.56 -18.35
C GLN A 293 1.19 -6.92 -16.92
N ARG A 294 1.36 -5.91 -16.05
CA ARG A 294 1.74 -6.10 -14.65
C ARG A 294 0.72 -6.92 -13.87
N LYS A 295 -0.57 -6.58 -14.02
CA LYS A 295 -1.68 -7.35 -13.41
C LYS A 295 -1.71 -8.79 -13.89
N MET A 296 -1.49 -9.01 -15.18
CA MET A 296 -1.49 -10.35 -15.75
C MET A 296 -0.26 -11.15 -15.33
N LEU A 297 0.90 -10.52 -15.20
CA LEU A 297 2.11 -11.15 -14.66
C LEU A 297 1.87 -11.64 -13.23
N THR A 298 1.22 -10.83 -12.40
CA THR A 298 0.81 -11.25 -11.04
C THR A 298 -0.05 -12.51 -11.08
N LEU A 299 -1.06 -12.58 -11.97
CA LEU A 299 -1.86 -13.80 -12.11
C LEU A 299 -1.03 -14.99 -12.57
N CYS A 300 -0.20 -14.83 -13.60
CA CYS A 300 0.60 -15.92 -14.13
C CYS A 300 1.56 -16.50 -13.06
N ARG A 301 2.10 -15.64 -12.19
CA ARG A 301 2.92 -16.07 -11.05
C ARG A 301 2.08 -16.80 -9.99
N GLU A 302 0.84 -16.36 -9.74
CA GLU A 302 -0.02 -16.93 -8.70
C GLU A 302 -0.78 -18.20 -9.10
N ILE A 303 -1.01 -18.50 -10.39
CA ILE A 303 -1.75 -19.71 -10.82
C ILE A 303 -1.01 -21.05 -10.59
N GLY A 304 0.20 -21.02 -10.01
CA GLY A 304 0.95 -22.21 -9.58
C GLY A 304 1.72 -22.95 -10.68
N GLY A 305 1.61 -22.53 -11.95
CA GLY A 305 2.30 -23.14 -13.08
C GLY A 305 3.51 -22.37 -13.62
N MET A 306 3.57 -21.06 -13.35
CA MET A 306 4.56 -20.14 -13.94
C MET A 306 5.08 -19.09 -12.94
N PRO A 307 5.54 -19.49 -11.72
CA PRO A 307 5.98 -18.54 -10.69
C PRO A 307 7.22 -17.73 -11.09
N ASP A 308 7.92 -18.18 -12.12
CA ASP A 308 9.25 -17.72 -12.52
C ASP A 308 9.25 -16.87 -13.79
N LEU A 309 8.12 -16.25 -14.11
CA LEU A 309 8.02 -15.36 -15.26
C LEU A 309 8.63 -13.99 -14.96
N GLU A 310 9.43 -13.48 -15.88
CA GLU A 310 9.84 -12.08 -15.96
C GLU A 310 8.81 -11.26 -16.77
N PRO A 311 8.71 -9.93 -16.53
CA PRO A 311 7.78 -9.07 -17.26
C PRO A 311 7.90 -9.17 -18.78
N GLU A 312 9.11 -9.26 -19.31
CA GLU A 312 9.40 -9.29 -20.74
C GLU A 312 8.90 -10.57 -21.42
N GLN A 313 8.59 -11.61 -20.66
CA GLN A 313 8.06 -12.87 -21.17
C GLN A 313 6.55 -12.82 -21.43
N LEU A 314 5.85 -11.77 -20.97
CA LEU A 314 4.45 -11.56 -21.30
C LEU A 314 4.31 -10.80 -22.61
N LEU A 315 3.59 -11.42 -23.54
CA LEU A 315 3.16 -10.76 -24.76
C LEU A 315 2.09 -9.71 -24.42
N VAL A 316 2.37 -8.45 -24.76
CA VAL A 316 1.40 -7.36 -24.72
C VAL A 316 1.35 -6.69 -26.08
N GLU A 317 0.14 -6.43 -26.55
CA GLU A 317 -0.12 -5.64 -27.74
C GLU A 317 -0.60 -4.26 -27.29
N SER A 318 0.15 -3.23 -27.68
CA SER A 318 -0.20 -1.84 -27.42
C SER A 318 -1.32 -1.38 -28.34
N LEU A 319 -2.24 -0.56 -27.84
CA LEU A 319 -3.24 0.12 -28.67
C LEU A 319 -2.70 1.42 -29.28
N LEU A 320 -1.47 1.81 -28.93
CA LEU A 320 -0.81 2.97 -29.53
C LEU A 320 -0.25 2.59 -30.91
N PRO A 321 -0.54 3.39 -31.95
CA PRO A 321 0.14 3.26 -33.24
C PRO A 321 1.66 3.39 -33.08
N ASP A 322 2.44 2.63 -33.86
CA ASP A 322 3.91 2.66 -33.81
C ASP A 322 4.49 4.08 -33.95
N ALA A 323 3.83 4.94 -34.75
CA ALA A 323 4.20 6.33 -34.95
C ALA A 323 4.20 7.18 -33.65
N LEU A 324 3.51 6.74 -32.61
CA LEU A 324 3.39 7.44 -31.32
C LEU A 324 4.24 6.81 -30.21
N SER A 325 4.93 5.69 -30.48
CA SER A 325 5.73 4.95 -29.48
C SER A 325 6.92 5.74 -28.92
N GLY A 326 7.50 6.65 -29.70
CA GLY A 326 8.61 7.53 -29.30
C GLY A 326 8.24 9.02 -29.22
N TRP A 327 6.96 9.36 -29.34
CA TRP A 327 6.50 10.74 -29.23
C TRP A 327 6.55 11.18 -27.77
N ALA A 328 6.85 12.45 -27.48
CA ALA A 328 6.76 13.01 -26.14
C ALA A 328 5.99 14.34 -26.22
N PRO A 329 4.94 14.54 -25.41
CA PRO A 329 4.24 15.81 -25.36
C PRO A 329 5.16 16.90 -24.81
N ASP A 330 5.07 18.10 -25.36
CA ASP A 330 5.70 19.28 -24.78
C ASP A 330 4.93 19.73 -23.52
N LEU A 331 5.33 19.14 -22.38
CA LEU A 331 4.74 19.39 -21.06
C LEU A 331 4.97 20.83 -20.56
N ALA A 332 5.85 21.62 -21.19
CA ALA A 332 6.14 22.98 -20.77
C ALA A 332 4.99 23.98 -21.07
N SER A 333 4.05 23.61 -21.95
CA SER A 333 3.03 24.53 -22.47
C SER A 333 1.68 24.49 -21.73
N GLY A 334 1.49 23.60 -20.75
CA GLY A 334 0.26 23.49 -19.95
C GLY A 334 -1.03 23.22 -20.75
N LYS A 335 -0.91 22.92 -22.04
CA LYS A 335 -2.01 22.61 -22.95
C LYS A 335 -1.55 21.51 -23.91
N CYS A 336 -1.93 20.27 -23.64
CA CYS A 336 -1.86 19.19 -24.63
C CYS A 336 -2.65 19.60 -25.87
N ARG A 337 -1.96 20.12 -26.89
CA ARG A 337 -2.50 20.37 -28.24
C ARG A 337 -1.75 19.49 -29.22
N GLY A 338 -1.96 18.18 -29.11
CA GLY A 338 -1.74 17.27 -30.24
C GLY A 338 -3.04 17.20 -31.04
N ARG A 339 -3.06 17.69 -32.28
CA ARG A 339 -4.05 17.23 -33.26
C ARG A 339 -3.58 15.86 -33.74
N VAL A 340 -4.45 14.86 -33.58
CA VAL A 340 -4.42 13.64 -34.40
C VAL A 340 -4.93 14.01 -35.80
#